data_AF-A0A1V6HVR7-F1
#
_entry.id   AF-A0A1V6HVR7-F1
#
_cell.length_a   1.000
_cell.length_b   1.000
_cell.length_c   1.000
_cell.angle_alpha   90.00
_cell.angle_beta   90.00
_cell.angle_gamma   90.00
#
_symmetry.space_group_name_H-M   'P 1'
#
loop_
_entity.id
_entity.type
_entity.pdbx_description
1 polymer ?
#
loop_
_entity_poly.entity_id
_entity_poly.type
_entity_poly.pdbx_seq_one_letter_code
_entity_poly.pdbx_strand_id
1 'polypeptide(L)'
;MKSSFWMAQHNKSRVGFVLGTLLLGFGMLFWACGDDEDEPDVPRQDIVYPEDKGSWDPGTPENGCGGYGYGGECPTDEQAIDCSKSPCVFGKCTKAASGNYCDCFEGYDGRLCDQCAEGYKVDNLRCIKEGE
;
A
#
# COMPACT_ATOMS: atom_id res chain seq x y z
N MET A 1 -41.02 -36.84 28.94
CA MET A 1 -40.41 -35.51 29.18
C MET A 1 -38.92 -35.68 28.91
N LYS A 2 -38.51 -35.52 27.64
CA LYS A 2 -37.67 -34.41 27.13
C LYS A 2 -36.44 -34.20 28.03
N SER A 3 -35.23 -34.55 27.64
CA SER A 3 -34.46 -33.93 26.55
C SER A 3 -33.23 -34.81 26.30
N SER A 4 -33.16 -35.50 25.17
CA SER A 4 -32.46 -35.10 23.94
C SER A 4 -30.93 -35.25 24.04
N PHE A 5 -30.53 -36.37 23.46
CA PHE A 5 -29.25 -37.00 23.31
C PHE A 5 -28.37 -36.22 22.32
N TRP A 6 -27.11 -35.96 22.71
CA TRP A 6 -26.02 -35.72 21.77
C TRP A 6 -25.85 -36.94 20.86
N MET A 7 -25.57 -36.76 19.56
CA MET A 7 -24.53 -37.49 18.81
C MET A 7 -24.66 -37.30 17.29
N ALA A 8 -23.54 -36.86 16.70
CA ALA A 8 -22.90 -37.38 15.50
C ALA A 8 -23.62 -37.32 14.13
N GLN A 9 -23.18 -36.35 13.33
CA GLN A 9 -22.52 -36.52 12.02
C GLN A 9 -22.89 -37.73 11.16
N HIS A 10 -23.40 -37.46 9.94
CA HIS A 10 -23.10 -38.31 8.78
C HIS A 10 -23.06 -37.51 7.47
N ASN A 11 -21.86 -37.48 6.89
CA ASN A 11 -21.59 -37.30 5.46
C ASN A 11 -22.38 -38.34 4.64
N LYS A 12 -23.10 -37.92 3.60
CA LYS A 12 -23.63 -38.85 2.59
C LYS A 12 -23.58 -38.24 1.19
N SER A 13 -22.58 -38.69 0.46
CA SER A 13 -22.39 -38.48 -0.96
C SER A 13 -23.46 -39.18 -1.82
N ARG A 14 -23.74 -38.58 -2.99
CA ARG A 14 -24.11 -39.19 -4.29
C ARG A 14 -25.36 -40.07 -4.37
N VAL A 15 -26.42 -39.59 -5.03
CA VAL A 15 -27.19 -40.36 -6.05
C VAL A 15 -27.81 -39.36 -7.04
N GLY A 16 -27.51 -39.52 -8.33
CA GLY A 16 -28.04 -38.69 -9.41
C GLY A 16 -29.53 -38.91 -9.70
N PHE A 17 -30.17 -37.87 -10.22
CA PHE A 17 -31.42 -38.02 -10.98
C PHE A 17 -31.27 -37.25 -12.30
N VAL A 18 -30.65 -37.95 -13.25
CA VAL A 18 -30.74 -37.66 -14.68
C VAL A 18 -32.18 -38.00 -15.07
N LEU A 19 -33.08 -37.02 -15.21
CA LEU A 19 -34.36 -37.11 -15.93
C LEU A 19 -35.11 -35.78 -15.83
N GLY A 20 -34.77 -34.85 -16.72
CA GLY A 20 -35.44 -33.55 -16.83
C GLY A 20 -35.12 -32.80 -18.13
N THR A 21 -34.70 -33.51 -19.17
CA THR A 21 -34.48 -32.96 -20.51
C THR A 21 -35.77 -33.10 -21.32
N LEU A 22 -36.72 -32.18 -21.19
CA LEU A 22 -37.70 -31.88 -22.23
C LEU A 22 -38.60 -30.73 -21.76
N LEU A 23 -38.66 -29.67 -22.57
CA LEU A 23 -39.46 -28.44 -22.41
C LEU A 23 -38.79 -27.32 -21.60
N LEU A 24 -37.86 -26.58 -22.22
CA LEU A 24 -37.72 -25.10 -22.20
C LEU A 24 -36.42 -24.68 -22.94
N GLY A 25 -36.25 -25.17 -24.18
CA GLY A 25 -35.09 -24.91 -25.04
C GLY A 25 -35.12 -23.57 -25.79
N PHE A 26 -35.57 -22.48 -25.17
CA PHE A 26 -35.56 -21.14 -25.81
C PHE A 26 -35.16 -19.98 -24.89
N GLY A 27 -34.72 -20.25 -23.65
CA GLY A 27 -34.27 -19.22 -22.69
C GLY A 27 -32.77 -19.18 -22.43
N MET A 28 -31.97 -20.09 -22.99
CA MET A 28 -30.56 -20.31 -22.60
C MET A 28 -29.51 -19.63 -23.51
N LEU A 29 -29.87 -18.57 -24.24
CA LEU A 29 -28.88 -17.75 -24.97
C LEU A 29 -29.03 -16.24 -24.74
N PHE A 30 -29.99 -15.80 -23.91
CA PHE A 30 -30.19 -14.38 -23.60
C PHE A 30 -30.09 -14.04 -22.10
N TRP A 31 -29.66 -14.99 -21.26
CA TRP A 31 -29.47 -14.80 -19.81
C TRP A 31 -28.03 -15.18 -19.37
N ALA A 32 -27.05 -14.85 -20.21
CA ALA A 32 -25.64 -14.80 -19.79
C ALA A 32 -25.24 -13.39 -19.31
N CYS A 33 -26.23 -12.59 -18.90
CA CYS A 33 -26.05 -11.40 -18.07
C CYS A 33 -27.17 -11.47 -17.02
N GLY A 34 -27.03 -12.42 -16.10
CA GLY A 34 -27.90 -12.60 -14.94
C GLY A 34 -27.09 -12.20 -13.71
N ASP A 35 -27.35 -10.97 -13.31
CA ASP A 35 -27.25 -10.30 -12.01
C ASP A 35 -26.25 -10.82 -10.97
N ASP A 36 -25.40 -9.89 -10.54
CA ASP A 36 -24.48 -9.94 -9.40
C ASP A 36 -25.11 -10.60 -8.16
N GLU A 37 -24.83 -11.89 -7.93
CA GLU A 37 -25.16 -12.56 -6.67
C GLU A 37 -24.16 -12.11 -5.59
N ASP A 38 -24.60 -11.15 -4.78
CA ASP A 38 -24.24 -10.89 -3.39
C ASP A 38 -22.92 -11.56 -2.93
N GLU A 39 -21.78 -10.92 -3.21
CA GLU A 39 -20.60 -11.14 -2.38
C GLU A 39 -21.00 -10.81 -0.93
N PRO A 40 -20.73 -11.69 0.05
CA PRO A 40 -20.94 -11.33 1.43
C PRO A 40 -20.06 -10.12 1.72
N ASP A 41 -20.66 -9.00 2.11
CA ASP A 41 -19.96 -7.88 2.71
C ASP A 41 -19.18 -8.41 3.91
N VAL A 42 -17.93 -8.82 3.67
CA VAL A 42 -16.98 -9.00 4.75
C VAL A 42 -16.92 -7.61 5.37
N PRO A 43 -17.32 -7.42 6.65
CA PRO A 43 -17.11 -6.13 7.28
C PRO A 43 -15.63 -5.87 7.07
N ARG A 44 -15.33 -4.79 6.32
CA ARG A 44 -13.96 -4.32 6.17
C ARG A 44 -13.52 -4.15 7.60
N GLN A 45 -12.74 -5.10 8.10
CA GLN A 45 -11.89 -4.87 9.23
C GLN A 45 -10.92 -3.86 8.64
N ASP A 46 -11.27 -2.60 8.81
CA ASP A 46 -10.35 -1.52 9.01
C ASP A 46 -9.45 -1.95 10.18
N ILE A 47 -8.55 -2.88 9.86
CA ILE A 47 -7.20 -2.79 10.34
C ILE A 47 -6.82 -1.38 9.92
N VAL A 48 -7.02 -0.44 10.85
CA VAL A 48 -6.35 0.84 10.82
C VAL A 48 -4.89 0.43 10.95
N TYR A 49 -4.27 0.13 9.81
CA TYR A 49 -2.84 0.30 9.69
C TYR A 49 -2.60 1.69 10.26
N PRO A 50 -1.73 1.83 11.29
CA PRO A 50 -1.43 3.15 11.83
C PRO A 50 -1.15 4.03 10.63
N GLU A 51 -1.93 5.12 10.51
CA GLU A 51 -2.05 5.94 9.30
C GLU A 51 -0.74 5.90 8.54
N ASP A 52 -0.79 5.28 7.37
CA ASP A 52 0.33 5.20 6.46
C ASP A 52 0.86 6.62 6.30
N LYS A 53 1.94 6.93 7.02
CA LYS A 53 2.69 8.18 6.86
C LYS A 53 2.92 8.25 5.36
N GLY A 54 2.25 9.19 4.71
CA GLY A 54 1.99 9.13 3.28
C GLY A 54 3.24 8.80 2.48
N SER A 55 3.07 8.16 1.32
CA SER A 55 4.18 7.94 0.39
C SER A 55 5.00 9.23 0.26
N TRP A 56 6.33 9.13 0.40
CA TRP A 56 7.22 10.29 0.29
C TRP A 56 6.86 11.09 -0.97
N ASP A 57 6.63 12.38 -0.78
CA ASP A 57 6.37 13.37 -1.83
C ASP A 57 7.25 14.59 -1.53
N PRO A 58 8.13 15.01 -2.45
CA PRO A 58 9.02 16.15 -2.24
C PRO A 58 8.28 17.48 -2.05
N GLY A 59 6.98 17.53 -2.38
CA GLY A 59 6.10 18.67 -2.14
C GLY A 59 5.49 18.68 -0.74
N THR A 60 5.50 17.55 -0.03
CA THR A 60 5.05 17.39 1.37
C THR A 60 6.06 16.58 2.19
N PRO A 61 7.26 17.13 2.43
CA PRO A 61 8.39 16.39 3.03
C PRO A 61 8.17 15.95 4.48
N GLU A 62 7.14 16.47 5.14
CA GLU A 62 6.71 16.08 6.48
C GLU A 62 6.39 14.58 6.63
N ASN A 63 6.17 13.85 5.54
CA ASN A 63 5.71 12.45 5.58
C ASN A 63 6.76 11.41 5.13
N GLY A 64 7.95 11.81 4.69
CA GLY A 64 8.62 11.04 3.66
C GLY A 64 9.94 10.31 4.01
N CYS A 65 10.06 9.69 5.19
CA CYS A 65 11.25 8.89 5.52
C CYS A 65 11.04 7.39 5.69
N GLY A 66 9.79 6.93 5.53
CA GLY A 66 9.40 5.55 5.85
C GLY A 66 9.97 4.46 4.95
N GLY A 67 10.57 4.81 3.80
CA GLY A 67 10.95 3.85 2.76
C GLY A 67 12.42 3.40 2.74
N TYR A 68 13.35 4.15 3.34
CA TYR A 68 14.79 3.91 3.16
C TYR A 68 15.44 3.34 4.43
N GLY A 69 15.07 2.14 4.84
CA GLY A 69 15.79 1.42 5.92
C GLY A 69 15.72 2.05 7.33
N TYR A 70 14.90 3.09 7.52
CA TYR A 70 14.68 3.74 8.83
C TYR A 70 13.39 3.32 9.54
N GLY A 71 12.65 2.33 9.02
CA GLY A 71 11.55 1.69 9.77
C GLY A 71 10.44 2.64 10.23
N GLY A 72 10.28 3.81 9.59
CA GLY A 72 9.11 4.68 9.78
C GLY A 72 9.37 6.08 10.35
N GLU A 73 10.60 6.45 10.73
CA GLU A 73 10.89 7.77 11.33
C GLU A 73 12.11 8.47 10.70
N CYS A 74 11.92 9.74 10.31
CA CYS A 74 12.99 10.62 9.83
C CYS A 74 13.97 10.94 10.97
N PRO A 75 15.29 10.95 10.73
CA PRO A 75 16.23 11.62 11.62
C PRO A 75 15.81 13.08 11.82
N THR A 76 15.47 13.45 13.05
CA THR A 76 15.18 14.85 13.41
C THR A 76 16.45 15.69 13.42
N ASP A 77 16.32 17.01 13.58
CA ASP A 77 17.48 17.89 13.54
C ASP A 77 18.55 17.60 14.60
N GLU A 78 18.12 17.01 15.70
CA GLU A 78 18.93 16.59 16.83
C GLU A 78 19.63 15.23 16.60
N GLN A 79 19.17 14.44 15.62
CA GLN A 79 19.70 13.11 15.33
C GLN A 79 20.76 13.16 14.22
N ALA A 80 21.95 12.62 14.50
CA ALA A 80 22.99 12.49 13.48
C ALA A 80 22.55 11.56 12.33
N ILE A 81 22.85 11.96 11.10
CA ILE A 81 22.63 11.15 9.90
C ILE A 81 23.52 9.90 9.98
N ASP A 82 22.96 8.70 9.80
CA ASP A 82 23.73 7.45 9.76
C ASP A 82 23.79 6.92 8.32
N CYS A 83 24.92 7.17 7.65
CA CYS A 83 25.12 6.70 6.27
C CYS A 83 25.05 5.18 6.10
N SER A 84 25.13 4.40 7.19
CA SER A 84 24.98 2.93 7.13
C SER A 84 23.55 2.52 6.77
N LYS A 85 22.58 3.42 6.95
CA LYS A 85 21.16 3.22 6.64
C LYS A 85 20.72 3.92 5.35
N SER A 86 21.65 4.52 4.60
CA SER A 86 21.37 5.26 3.35
C SER A 86 20.21 6.28 3.47
N PRO A 87 20.35 7.29 4.34
CA PRO A 87 19.28 8.24 4.67
C PRO A 87 18.98 9.28 3.59
N CYS A 88 19.88 9.49 2.62
CA CYS A 88 19.73 10.52 1.61
C CYS A 88 18.89 10.00 0.45
N VAL A 89 17.77 10.65 0.13
CA VAL A 89 16.83 10.21 -0.92
C VAL A 89 17.41 10.50 -2.31
N PHE A 90 17.69 11.77 -2.59
CA PHE A 90 18.30 12.22 -3.85
C PHE A 90 19.66 12.85 -3.61
N GLY A 91 20.59 12.06 -3.06
CA GLY A 91 21.94 12.53 -2.82
C GLY A 91 22.89 11.43 -2.38
N LYS A 92 24.11 11.83 -2.07
CA LYS A 92 25.15 10.94 -1.53
C LYS A 92 25.36 11.22 -0.06
N CYS A 93 25.34 10.19 0.77
CA CYS A 93 25.71 10.34 2.17
C CYS A 93 27.23 10.42 2.33
N THR A 94 27.70 11.51 2.93
CA THR A 94 29.12 11.79 3.16
C THR A 94 29.42 11.81 4.65
N LYS A 95 30.43 11.03 5.05
CA LYS A 95 30.92 10.97 6.44
C LYS A 95 32.01 12.02 6.64
N ALA A 96 31.81 12.95 7.58
CA ALA A 96 32.80 13.97 7.91
C ALA A 96 33.01 14.08 9.43
N ALA A 97 34.16 14.66 9.82
CA ALA A 97 34.54 14.81 11.22
C ALA A 97 33.59 15.72 12.01
N SER A 98 32.96 16.69 11.33
CA SER A 98 31.95 17.59 11.89
C SER A 98 30.55 16.96 11.98
N GLY A 99 30.37 15.76 11.44
CA GLY A 99 29.07 15.09 11.31
C GLY A 99 28.82 14.58 9.90
N ASN A 100 28.02 13.53 9.77
CA ASN A 100 27.60 13.02 8.48
C ASN A 100 26.51 13.93 7.89
N TYR A 101 26.50 14.07 6.57
CA TYR A 101 25.53 14.90 5.86
C TYR A 101 25.23 14.34 4.47
N CYS A 102 24.17 14.84 3.84
CA CYS A 102 23.78 14.47 2.49
C CYS A 102 24.25 15.53 1.49
N ASP A 103 25.02 15.10 0.48
CA ASP A 103 25.34 15.90 -0.71
C ASP A 103 24.20 15.71 -1.73
N CYS A 104 23.29 16.67 -1.83
CA CYS A 104 22.10 16.57 -2.68
C CYS A 104 22.43 16.71 -4.17
N PHE A 105 21.67 15.98 -4.99
CA PHE A 105 21.71 16.13 -6.45
C PHE A 105 21.01 17.42 -6.88
N GLU A 106 21.31 17.86 -8.10
CA GLU A 106 20.68 19.04 -8.68
C GLU A 106 19.15 18.94 -8.66
N GLY A 107 18.51 20.01 -8.18
CA GLY A 107 17.06 20.10 -8.04
C GLY A 107 16.51 19.61 -6.70
N TYR A 108 17.34 19.03 -5.83
CA TYR A 108 16.95 18.53 -4.52
C TYR A 108 17.66 19.27 -3.40
N ASP A 109 16.97 19.42 -2.27
CA ASP A 109 17.46 20.09 -1.07
C ASP A 109 16.84 19.43 0.17
N GLY A 110 17.12 19.98 1.35
CA GLY A 110 16.73 19.44 2.64
C GLY A 110 17.85 18.58 3.25
N ARG A 111 17.75 18.35 4.56
CA ARG A 111 18.75 17.57 5.32
C ARG A 111 18.98 16.18 4.74
N LEU A 112 17.95 15.60 4.13
CA LEU A 112 17.94 14.25 3.57
C LEU A 112 17.78 14.24 2.04
N CYS A 113 17.89 15.41 1.39
CA CYS A 113 17.66 15.57 -0.05
C CYS A 113 16.28 15.07 -0.48
N ASP A 114 15.29 15.39 0.34
CA ASP A 114 13.91 14.92 0.28
C ASP A 114 12.94 16.03 -0.14
N GLN A 115 13.45 17.23 -0.40
CA GLN A 115 12.70 18.42 -0.81
C GLN A 115 13.17 18.90 -2.18
N CYS A 116 12.34 19.68 -2.88
CA CYS A 116 12.81 20.39 -4.07
C CYS A 116 13.63 21.63 -3.69
N ALA A 117 14.75 21.83 -4.37
CA ALA A 117 15.55 23.03 -4.25
C ALA A 117 14.80 24.26 -4.79
N GLU A 118 15.26 25.45 -4.40
CA GLU A 118 14.70 26.71 -4.92
C GLU A 118 14.76 26.76 -6.46
N GLY A 119 13.64 27.15 -7.09
CA GLY A 119 13.49 27.17 -8.54
C GLY A 119 13.17 25.82 -9.17
N TYR A 120 12.85 24.80 -8.36
CA TYR A 120 12.33 23.52 -8.80
C TYR A 120 10.93 23.30 -8.23
N LYS A 121 10.06 22.67 -9.03
CA LYS A 121 8.70 22.25 -8.64
C LYS A 121 8.57 20.74 -8.74
N VAL A 122 7.63 20.19 -7.98
CA VAL A 122 7.30 18.77 -8.05
C VAL A 122 6.54 18.47 -9.34
N ASP A 123 7.01 17.47 -10.07
CA ASP A 123 6.27 16.81 -11.15
C ASP A 123 6.51 15.29 -11.04
N ASN A 124 5.43 14.54 -10.84
CA ASN A 124 5.46 13.07 -10.74
C ASN A 124 6.54 12.52 -9.77
N LEU A 125 6.54 13.02 -8.52
CA LEU A 125 7.50 12.66 -7.44
C LEU A 125 8.97 13.02 -7.73
N ARG A 126 9.23 13.87 -8.72
CA ARG A 126 10.56 14.39 -9.03
C ARG A 126 10.56 15.91 -9.00
N CYS A 127 11.72 16.48 -8.71
CA CYS A 127 11.91 17.92 -8.81
C CYS A 127 12.35 18.27 -10.23
N ILE A 128 11.60 19.14 -10.88
CA ILE A 128 11.88 19.68 -12.23
C ILE A 128 12.05 21.19 -12.15
N LYS A 129 12.91 21.76 -12.99
CA LYS A 129 13.18 23.20 -12.97
C LYS A 129 11.94 23.98 -13.40
N GLU A 130 11.64 25.07 -12.69
CA GLU A 130 10.52 25.94 -13.05
C GLU A 130 10.82 26.67 -14.36
N GLY A 131 9.95 26.49 -15.35
CA GLY A 131 10.04 27.19 -16.64
C GLY A 131 10.69 26.40 -17.79
N GLU A 132 10.94 25.10 -17.60
CA GLU A 132 11.27 24.15 -18.68
C GLU A 132 10.03 23.47 -19.29
#